data_AF-A0A0E0P6J6-F1
#
_entry.id   AF-A0A0E0P6J6-F1
#
_cell.length_a   1.000
_cell.length_b   1.000
_cell.length_c   1.000
_cell.angle_alpha   90.00
_cell.angle_beta   90.00
_cell.angle_gamma   90.00
#
_symmetry.space_group_name_H-M   'P 1'
#
loop_
_entity.id
_entity.type
_entity.pdbx_description
1 polymer ?
#
loop_
_entity_poly.entity_id
_entity_poly.type
_entity_poly.pdbx_seq_one_letter_code
_entity_poly.pdbx_strand_id
1 'polypeptide(L)'
;MDHSTSLLRLIFLALGAALVVLVVRSAFRLPGDIDTTTTSLFDDGNGGSCTRFSPWACRQGRGDPRSKPSKPRRPSHESDVPRHPLDPLTVREVNRVRELLRAHPLFASAPSSLFVHSLELDEPEKSVVKSWRKGADPLPPRRAVAVVRFRGESHVLGVDLSEGDGAVTPLPVPASGYPMMNMDEQTSLCFAPFKDEAFNASLLRRGVRASDVACLPISLGWYGPAEENRRLIKSQCFSTEGTANFYMRPIEGLTVLVDMDTAEVLHVSDRGAGIPIPAAANTDYRHGHSAPTPAEAQAQGRHGYQTVRVPSMEPPAGGPGFELVDGHTVRWGGWEFHLKPDARAGMVVSRARVQDPATGEHRDVMYKGMASELFVPYMDPTEAWYFKTYMDAGEYGFGLQAMPLVPLNDCPRHARYLDAVFVAADGRPYVRENMICVFERYAGDIAWRHSESPITGMDVSANPYDSSASRFLDFFPCCLAPTMRVMLLHFPVLVTDE
;
A
#
# COMPACT_ATOMS: atom_id res chain seq x y z
N MET A 1 17.01 -33.92 70.79
CA MET A 1 18.12 -33.51 69.91
C MET A 1 18.09 -34.39 68.69
N ASP A 2 17.68 -33.84 67.55
CA ASP A 2 18.25 -34.18 66.24
C ASP A 2 17.88 -33.08 65.24
N HIS A 3 18.13 -31.82 65.64
CA HIS A 3 17.98 -30.66 64.76
C HIS A 3 19.05 -30.63 63.65
N SER A 4 20.10 -31.46 63.79
CA SER A 4 21.21 -31.55 62.83
C SER A 4 20.82 -32.24 61.52
N THR A 5 19.98 -33.28 61.58
CA THR A 5 19.54 -34.03 60.38
C THR A 5 18.48 -33.29 59.56
N SER A 6 17.66 -32.46 60.22
CA SER A 6 16.69 -31.59 59.54
C SER A 6 17.37 -30.43 58.81
N LEU A 7 18.42 -29.84 59.41
CA LEU A 7 19.18 -28.76 58.78
C LEU A 7 19.95 -29.25 57.55
N LEU A 8 20.56 -30.43 57.62
CA LEU A 8 21.29 -31.00 56.49
C LEU A 8 20.39 -31.30 55.29
N ARG A 9 19.16 -31.80 55.54
CA ARG A 9 18.16 -32.04 54.49
C ARG A 9 17.67 -30.74 53.86
N LEU A 10 17.48 -29.69 54.66
CA LEU A 10 17.13 -28.35 54.18
C LEU A 10 18.25 -27.75 53.32
N ILE A 11 19.51 -27.91 53.73
CA ILE A 11 20.67 -27.45 52.96
C ILE A 11 20.79 -28.23 51.63
N PHE A 12 20.58 -29.55 51.64
CA PHE A 12 20.60 -30.36 50.42
C PHE A 12 19.48 -30.00 49.45
N LEU A 13 18.26 -29.73 49.96
CA LEU A 13 17.15 -29.27 49.14
C LEU A 13 17.38 -27.86 48.59
N ALA A 14 17.95 -26.96 49.39
CA ALA A 14 18.29 -25.60 48.95
C ALA A 14 19.40 -25.61 47.89
N LEU A 15 20.44 -26.44 48.05
CA LEU A 15 21.50 -26.62 47.07
C LEU A 15 20.99 -27.29 45.78
N GLY A 16 20.11 -28.27 45.90
CA GLY A 16 19.44 -28.90 44.75
C GLY A 16 18.57 -27.91 43.97
N ALA A 17 17.78 -27.09 44.66
CA ALA A 17 16.97 -26.03 44.05
C ALA A 17 17.84 -24.96 43.39
N ALA A 18 18.93 -24.54 44.05
CA ALA A 18 19.88 -23.57 43.47
C ALA A 18 20.59 -24.12 42.22
N LEU A 19 20.93 -25.41 42.21
CA LEU A 19 21.53 -26.07 41.04
C LEU A 19 20.53 -26.16 39.88
N VAL A 20 19.26 -26.49 40.15
CA VAL A 20 18.20 -26.49 39.12
C VAL A 20 17.99 -25.08 38.57
N VAL A 21 17.97 -24.03 39.40
CA VAL A 21 17.85 -22.63 38.94
C VAL A 21 19.07 -22.21 38.11
N LEU A 22 20.28 -22.62 38.49
CA LEU A 22 21.51 -22.35 37.73
C LEU A 22 21.55 -23.09 36.39
N VAL A 23 21.12 -24.35 36.35
CA VAL A 23 21.03 -25.14 35.11
C VAL A 23 19.92 -24.59 34.20
N VAL A 24 18.77 -24.20 34.74
CA VAL A 24 17.69 -23.56 33.95
C VAL A 24 18.14 -22.19 33.43
N ARG A 25 18.87 -21.37 34.21
CA ARG A 25 19.43 -20.08 33.75
C ARG A 25 20.54 -20.21 32.73
N SER A 26 21.29 -21.32 32.71
CA SER A 26 22.43 -21.53 31.79
C SER A 26 22.07 -22.31 30.54
N ALA A 27 21.11 -23.24 30.62
CA ALA A 27 20.61 -24.02 29.49
C ALA A 27 19.46 -23.33 28.73
N PHE A 28 18.72 -22.43 29.39
CA PHE A 28 17.75 -21.55 28.76
C PHE A 28 18.17 -20.11 29.00
N ARG A 29 18.63 -19.42 27.95
CA ARG A 29 18.67 -17.95 27.96
C ARG A 29 17.23 -17.44 27.97
N LEU A 30 16.64 -17.35 29.16
CA LEU A 30 15.43 -16.56 29.38
C LEU A 30 15.82 -15.09 29.18
N PRO A 31 15.11 -14.33 28.31
CA PRO A 31 15.26 -12.89 28.26
C PRO A 31 14.98 -12.30 29.64
N GLY A 32 15.92 -11.51 30.15
CA GLY A 32 15.75 -10.79 31.42
C GLY A 32 14.66 -9.73 31.32
N ASP A 33 13.88 -9.66 32.39
CA ASP A 33 13.00 -8.60 32.88
C ASP A 33 12.29 -7.71 31.84
N ILE A 34 10.97 -7.92 31.79
CA ILE A 34 9.96 -7.02 31.25
C ILE A 34 10.00 -5.75 32.10
N ASP A 35 10.70 -4.74 31.61
CA ASP A 35 10.51 -3.37 32.09
C ASP A 35 9.23 -2.83 31.46
N THR A 36 8.19 -2.70 32.28
CA THR A 36 6.92 -2.08 31.93
C THR A 36 7.12 -0.59 31.68
N THR A 37 7.48 -0.24 30.45
CA THR A 37 7.20 1.07 29.88
C THR A 37 6.53 0.88 28.53
N THR A 38 5.23 1.17 28.50
CA THR A 38 4.42 1.32 27.29
C THR A 38 4.92 2.53 26.52
N THR A 39 5.95 2.35 25.70
CA THR A 39 6.46 3.34 24.74
C THR A 39 6.14 2.87 23.32
N SER A 40 5.21 3.59 22.70
CA SER A 40 5.02 3.84 21.26
C SER A 40 5.49 2.76 20.26
N LEU A 41 4.51 2.03 19.72
CA LEU A 41 4.58 1.10 18.58
C LEU A 41 5.10 1.69 17.23
N PHE A 42 5.66 2.89 17.19
CA PHE A 42 6.07 3.56 15.94
C PHE A 42 7.45 4.21 15.90
N ASP A 43 8.29 4.07 16.92
CA ASP A 43 9.66 4.55 16.79
C ASP A 43 10.64 3.54 17.38
N ASP A 44 11.47 2.96 16.52
CA ASP A 44 12.81 2.57 16.91
C ASP A 44 13.71 2.48 15.68
N GLY A 45 14.61 3.45 15.59
CA GLY A 45 15.72 3.46 14.66
C GLY A 45 16.79 2.47 15.08
N ASN A 46 16.80 1.27 14.52
CA ASN A 46 18.05 0.56 14.20
C ASN A 46 17.80 -0.63 13.26
N GLY A 47 18.45 -0.62 12.09
CA GLY A 47 18.65 -1.82 11.26
C GLY A 47 17.68 -2.02 10.08
N GLY A 48 18.26 -2.08 8.87
CA GLY A 48 17.62 -2.64 7.66
C GLY A 48 16.59 -1.73 6.99
N SER A 49 16.73 -1.47 5.69
CA SER A 49 15.60 -0.96 4.89
C SER A 49 14.65 -2.12 4.65
N CYS A 50 13.78 -2.40 5.61
CA CYS A 50 12.68 -3.32 5.46
C CYS A 50 11.47 -2.49 5.03
N THR A 51 10.96 -2.68 3.81
CA THR A 51 9.59 -2.25 3.51
C THR A 51 8.69 -3.07 4.43
N ARG A 52 7.98 -2.38 5.34
CA ARG A 52 7.19 -2.95 6.45
C ARG A 52 6.05 -3.89 6.02
N PHE A 53 5.89 -4.12 4.72
CA PHE A 53 4.79 -4.86 4.08
C PHE A 53 5.21 -6.21 3.47
N SER A 54 6.42 -6.70 3.73
CA SER A 54 6.80 -8.08 3.38
C SER A 54 7.67 -8.72 4.48
N PRO A 55 7.08 -9.52 5.38
CA PRO A 55 7.84 -10.23 6.40
C PRO A 55 8.75 -11.35 5.84
N TRP A 56 8.68 -11.66 4.54
CA TRP A 56 9.23 -12.90 3.96
C TRP A 56 10.59 -12.75 3.29
N ALA A 57 11.29 -11.62 3.48
CA ALA A 57 12.62 -11.40 2.92
C ALA A 57 13.66 -11.10 4.01
N CYS A 58 14.04 -12.11 4.80
CA CYS A 58 15.18 -12.01 5.70
C CYS A 58 16.02 -13.31 5.69
N ARG A 59 17.01 -13.39 4.80
CA ARG A 59 18.26 -14.10 5.05
C ARG A 59 19.41 -13.08 4.96
N GLN A 60 20.07 -12.83 6.09
CA GLN A 60 21.23 -11.95 6.16
C GLN A 60 22.41 -12.60 5.42
N GLY A 61 22.80 -12.04 4.27
CA GLY A 61 24.14 -12.23 3.74
C GLY A 61 25.14 -11.46 4.61
N ARG A 62 26.19 -12.13 5.09
CA ARG A 62 27.30 -11.49 5.80
C ARG A 62 28.08 -10.61 4.81
N GLY A 63 27.81 -9.30 4.82
CA GLY A 63 28.56 -8.27 4.09
C GLY A 63 29.34 -7.36 5.05
N ASP A 64 30.52 -6.92 4.60
CA ASP A 64 31.52 -6.10 5.29
C ASP A 64 30.95 -4.83 5.98
N PRO A 65 31.27 -4.53 7.26
CA PRO A 65 30.73 -3.38 7.99
C PRO A 65 31.14 -1.98 7.48
N ARG A 66 32.06 -1.85 6.51
CA ARG A 66 32.74 -0.57 6.23
C ARG A 66 32.21 0.28 5.07
N SER A 67 31.04 0.00 4.51
CA SER A 67 30.47 0.84 3.44
C SER A 67 28.94 0.92 3.47
N LYS A 68 28.36 1.32 4.62
CA LYS A 68 26.94 1.73 4.61
C LYS A 68 26.83 3.14 4.03
N PRO A 69 26.31 3.33 2.80
CA PRO A 69 25.96 4.67 2.33
C PRO A 69 24.96 5.28 3.31
N SER A 70 25.16 6.53 3.70
CA SER A 70 24.18 7.28 4.49
C SER A 70 22.84 7.23 3.77
N LYS A 71 21.81 6.66 4.41
CA LYS A 71 20.46 6.70 3.84
C LYS A 71 20.07 8.17 3.62
N PRO A 72 19.52 8.54 2.44
CA PRO A 72 19.04 9.89 2.22
C PRO A 72 18.03 10.25 3.32
N ARG A 73 18.17 11.44 3.90
CA ARG A 73 17.29 11.92 4.97
C ARG A 73 15.89 12.11 4.37
N ARG A 74 14.92 11.36 4.90
CA ARG A 74 13.53 11.41 4.43
C ARG A 74 12.92 12.80 4.71
N PRO A 75 12.05 13.33 3.83
CA PRO A 75 11.26 14.50 4.12
C PRO A 75 10.41 14.25 5.38
N SER A 76 10.30 15.26 6.25
CA SER A 76 9.37 15.20 7.38
C SER A 76 8.07 15.88 6.99
N HIS A 77 6.94 15.23 7.26
CA HIS A 77 5.59 15.74 6.98
C HIS A 77 4.90 16.39 8.19
N GLU A 78 5.57 16.45 9.33
CA GLU A 78 5.00 16.96 10.59
C GLU A 78 4.65 18.46 10.54
N SER A 79 5.38 19.23 9.72
CA SER A 79 5.20 20.67 9.56
C SER A 79 4.38 21.06 8.33
N ASP A 80 3.89 20.08 7.57
CA ASP A 80 3.14 20.35 6.34
C ASP A 80 1.82 21.05 6.67
N VAL A 81 1.43 21.96 5.78
CA VAL A 81 0.18 22.71 5.85
C VAL A 81 -0.49 22.67 4.48
N PRO A 82 -1.83 22.59 4.40
CA PRO A 82 -2.52 22.63 3.12
C PRO A 82 -2.29 23.99 2.45
N ARG A 83 -2.10 23.98 1.13
CA ARG A 83 -1.87 25.17 0.29
C ARG A 83 -2.86 25.30 -0.86
N HIS A 84 -3.69 24.28 -1.06
CA HIS A 84 -4.77 24.24 -2.02
C HIS A 84 -6.02 23.59 -1.38
N PRO A 85 -7.25 24.02 -1.73
CA PRO A 85 -8.49 23.46 -1.17
C PRO A 85 -8.64 21.94 -1.30
N LEU A 86 -8.00 21.34 -2.32
CA LEU A 86 -8.07 19.91 -2.60
C LEU A 86 -6.88 19.10 -2.06
N ASP A 87 -5.91 19.74 -1.38
CA ASP A 87 -4.77 19.01 -0.82
C ASP A 87 -5.22 17.89 0.13
N PRO A 88 -4.54 16.74 0.16
CA PRO A 88 -4.85 15.67 1.10
C PRO A 88 -4.72 16.17 2.55
N LEU A 89 -5.32 15.43 3.49
CA LEU A 89 -5.17 15.74 4.91
C LEU A 89 -3.71 15.62 5.31
N THR A 90 -3.22 16.64 6.02
CA THR A 90 -1.87 16.66 6.59
C THR A 90 -1.78 15.79 7.85
N VAL A 91 -0.55 15.47 8.29
CA VAL A 91 -0.31 14.75 9.55
C VAL A 91 -0.97 15.46 10.74
N ARG A 92 -0.93 16.80 10.77
CA ARG A 92 -1.55 17.62 11.83
C ARG A 92 -3.07 17.51 11.81
N GLU A 93 -3.67 17.56 10.62
CA GLU A 93 -5.12 17.40 10.45
C GLU A 93 -5.58 15.98 10.83
N VAL A 94 -4.84 14.93 10.45
CA VAL A 94 -5.16 13.55 10.86
C VAL A 94 -5.08 13.38 12.38
N ASN A 95 -4.03 13.91 13.02
CA ASN A 95 -3.92 13.90 14.48
C ASN A 95 -5.07 14.66 15.15
N ARG A 96 -5.48 15.80 14.59
CA ARG A 96 -6.63 16.57 15.09
C ARG A 96 -7.93 15.76 14.99
N VAL A 97 -8.17 15.08 13.87
CA VAL A 97 -9.32 14.17 13.72
C VAL A 97 -9.29 13.09 14.79
N ARG A 98 -8.14 12.44 15.00
CA ARG A 98 -7.97 11.40 16.02
C ARG A 98 -8.32 11.90 17.42
N GLU A 99 -7.90 13.11 17.79
CA GLU A 99 -8.23 13.73 19.07
C GLU A 99 -9.74 13.95 19.20
N LEU A 100 -10.37 14.56 18.19
CA LEU A 100 -11.81 14.86 18.19
C LEU A 100 -12.66 13.58 18.28
N LEU A 101 -12.29 12.55 17.52
CA LEU A 101 -12.97 11.26 17.59
C LEU A 101 -12.82 10.62 18.98
N ARG A 102 -11.61 10.62 19.57
CA ARG A 102 -11.40 10.03 20.90
C ARG A 102 -12.12 10.81 22.02
N ALA A 103 -12.28 12.11 21.88
CA ALA A 103 -13.00 12.97 22.81
C ALA A 103 -14.53 12.89 22.64
N HIS A 104 -15.02 12.43 21.48
CA HIS A 104 -16.45 12.37 21.19
C HIS A 104 -17.19 11.46 22.20
N PRO A 105 -18.33 11.87 22.77
CA PRO A 105 -19.03 11.13 23.84
C PRO A 105 -19.34 9.66 23.50
N LEU A 106 -19.61 9.36 22.22
CA LEU A 106 -19.86 7.99 21.76
C LEU A 106 -18.65 7.07 21.99
N PHE A 107 -17.43 7.57 21.76
CA PHE A 107 -16.21 6.78 21.73
C PHE A 107 -15.37 6.92 23.01
N ALA A 108 -15.54 8.01 23.75
CA ALA A 108 -14.79 8.32 24.96
C ALA A 108 -14.88 7.21 26.04
N SER A 109 -15.99 6.46 26.06
CA SER A 109 -16.20 5.36 27.02
C SER A 109 -15.33 4.12 26.75
N ALA A 110 -14.90 3.90 25.52
CA ALA A 110 -14.05 2.77 25.14
C ALA A 110 -13.17 3.10 23.91
N PRO A 111 -12.20 4.02 24.02
CA PRO A 111 -11.41 4.47 22.87
C PRO A 111 -10.60 3.36 22.18
N SER A 112 -10.34 2.25 22.86
CA SER A 112 -9.68 1.06 22.30
C SER A 112 -10.57 0.22 21.38
N SER A 113 -11.88 0.46 21.39
CA SER A 113 -12.85 -0.23 20.52
C SER A 113 -13.19 0.57 19.27
N LEU A 114 -12.54 1.73 19.06
CA LEU A 114 -12.72 2.59 17.89
C LEU A 114 -11.65 2.26 16.85
N PHE A 115 -12.10 1.80 15.69
CA PHE A 115 -11.23 1.48 14.56
C PHE A 115 -11.56 2.37 13.36
N VAL A 116 -10.56 3.03 12.79
CA VAL A 116 -10.68 3.87 11.59
C VAL A 116 -10.44 3.01 10.36
N HIS A 117 -11.40 3.02 9.42
CA HIS A 117 -11.33 2.29 8.16
C HIS A 117 -10.96 3.19 6.98
N SER A 118 -11.46 4.42 6.99
CA SER A 118 -11.04 5.47 6.06
C SER A 118 -11.07 6.81 6.77
N LEU A 119 -10.14 7.68 6.38
CA LEU A 119 -10.11 9.08 6.75
C LEU A 119 -9.67 9.89 5.53
N GLU A 120 -10.58 10.67 4.99
CA GLU A 120 -10.39 11.42 3.76
C GLU A 120 -10.80 12.89 3.95
N LEU A 121 -10.28 13.78 3.09
CA LEU A 121 -10.77 15.15 3.00
C LEU A 121 -12.23 15.12 2.55
N ASP A 122 -13.11 15.83 3.27
CA ASP A 122 -14.42 16.21 2.77
C ASP A 122 -14.23 17.36 1.78
N GLU A 123 -14.06 17.01 0.49
CA GLU A 123 -13.70 17.97 -0.53
C GLU A 123 -14.72 19.12 -0.60
N PRO A 124 -14.28 20.39 -0.63
CA PRO A 124 -15.21 21.50 -0.75
C PRO A 124 -16.04 21.43 -2.03
N GLU A 125 -17.23 22.04 -1.99
CA GLU A 125 -18.11 22.15 -3.13
C GLU A 125 -17.39 22.64 -4.39
N LYS A 126 -17.74 22.05 -5.53
CA LYS A 126 -17.06 22.33 -6.82
C LYS A 126 -17.04 23.81 -7.17
N SER A 127 -18.12 24.53 -6.87
CA SER A 127 -18.22 25.98 -7.10
C SER A 127 -17.21 26.76 -6.27
N VAL A 128 -17.04 26.41 -4.99
CA VAL A 128 -16.09 27.04 -4.05
C VAL A 128 -14.67 26.88 -4.55
N VAL A 129 -14.29 25.64 -4.93
CA VAL A 129 -12.96 25.35 -5.47
C VAL A 129 -12.73 26.10 -6.79
N LYS A 130 -13.74 26.15 -7.67
CA LYS A 130 -13.64 26.87 -8.96
C LYS A 130 -13.43 28.38 -8.78
N SER A 131 -14.08 28.99 -7.80
CA SER A 131 -13.96 30.43 -7.53
C SER A 131 -12.72 30.83 -6.72
N TRP A 132 -12.11 29.89 -6.00
CA TRP A 132 -10.98 30.15 -5.12
C TRP A 132 -9.73 30.58 -5.89
N ARG A 133 -9.14 31.71 -5.49
CA ARG A 133 -7.89 32.23 -6.04
C ARG A 133 -6.79 32.21 -4.98
N LYS A 134 -5.77 31.43 -5.26
CA LYS A 134 -4.56 31.34 -4.42
C LYS A 134 -3.96 32.72 -4.15
N GLY A 135 -3.65 32.99 -2.89
CA GLY A 135 -3.04 34.25 -2.43
C GLY A 135 -4.03 35.43 -2.29
N ALA A 136 -5.20 35.37 -2.93
CA ALA A 136 -6.26 36.38 -2.79
C ALA A 136 -7.35 35.93 -1.81
N ASP A 137 -7.73 34.66 -1.86
CA ASP A 137 -8.78 34.08 -1.03
C ASP A 137 -8.17 33.13 0.02
N PRO A 138 -8.65 33.14 1.28
CA PRO A 138 -8.23 32.15 2.28
C PRO A 138 -8.68 30.75 1.85
N LEU A 139 -8.06 29.71 2.43
CA LEU A 139 -8.55 28.34 2.23
C LEU A 139 -9.98 28.20 2.78
N PRO A 140 -10.87 27.47 2.10
CA PRO A 140 -12.17 27.14 2.66
C PRO A 140 -11.99 26.31 3.94
N PRO A 141 -12.99 26.33 4.85
CA PRO A 141 -12.97 25.50 6.05
C PRO A 141 -12.68 24.04 5.70
N ARG A 142 -11.69 23.46 6.38
CA ARG A 142 -11.26 22.10 6.13
C ARG A 142 -12.07 21.13 6.96
N ARG A 143 -12.63 20.13 6.30
CA ARG A 143 -13.43 19.07 6.92
C ARG A 143 -12.88 17.71 6.48
N ALA A 144 -13.07 16.71 7.31
CA ALA A 144 -12.72 15.32 7.00
C ALA A 144 -13.95 14.42 7.10
N VAL A 145 -13.98 13.35 6.31
CA VAL A 145 -14.93 12.26 6.48
C VAL A 145 -14.19 11.06 7.04
N ALA A 146 -14.62 10.59 8.21
CA ALA A 146 -14.11 9.39 8.86
C ALA A 146 -15.15 8.28 8.75
N VAL A 147 -14.75 7.11 8.23
CA VAL A 147 -15.51 5.87 8.34
C VAL A 147 -14.87 5.05 9.46
N VAL A 148 -15.63 4.80 10.52
CA VAL A 148 -15.14 4.12 11.71
C VAL A 148 -16.03 2.94 12.08
N ARG A 149 -15.45 1.94 12.74
CA ARG A 149 -16.18 0.88 13.42
C ARG A 149 -16.01 1.02 14.93
N PHE A 150 -17.10 0.92 15.65
CA PHE A 150 -17.13 0.94 17.11
C PHE A 150 -18.05 -0.15 17.63
N ARG A 151 -17.51 -1.08 18.42
CA ARG A 151 -18.26 -2.21 19.00
C ARG A 151 -19.12 -2.99 17.99
N GLY A 152 -18.61 -3.18 16.77
CA GLY A 152 -19.28 -3.92 15.70
C GLY A 152 -20.22 -3.08 14.82
N GLU A 153 -20.44 -1.80 15.14
CA GLU A 153 -21.27 -0.90 14.35
C GLU A 153 -20.42 0.04 13.49
N SER A 154 -20.89 0.33 12.28
CA SER A 154 -20.26 1.30 11.37
C SER A 154 -20.83 2.70 11.61
N HIS A 155 -19.95 3.70 11.66
CA HIS A 155 -20.33 5.12 11.68
C HIS A 155 -19.60 5.86 10.57
N VAL A 156 -20.29 6.80 9.93
CA VAL A 156 -19.71 7.77 9.00
C VAL A 156 -19.83 9.14 9.65
N LEU A 157 -18.71 9.85 9.78
CA LEU A 157 -18.62 11.08 10.57
C LEU A 157 -17.94 12.18 9.77
N GLY A 158 -18.60 13.32 9.66
CA GLY A 158 -17.97 14.57 9.24
C GLY A 158 -17.26 15.19 10.44
N VAL A 159 -16.01 15.62 10.25
CA VAL A 159 -15.19 16.23 11.29
C VAL A 159 -14.72 17.60 10.80
N ASP A 160 -15.12 18.66 11.49
CA ASP A 160 -14.68 20.02 11.22
C ASP A 160 -13.30 20.28 11.85
N LEU A 161 -12.35 20.72 11.04
CA LEU A 161 -10.95 20.96 11.43
C LEU A 161 -10.64 22.44 11.66
N SER A 162 -11.64 23.33 11.56
CA SER A 162 -11.49 24.74 11.89
C SER A 162 -11.07 24.94 13.36
N GLU A 163 -10.42 26.09 13.62
CA GLU A 163 -9.93 26.43 14.96
C GLU A 163 -11.08 26.52 15.97
N GLY A 164 -10.98 25.77 17.08
CA GLY A 164 -12.01 25.66 18.13
C GLY A 164 -12.20 24.23 18.63
N ASP A 165 -13.33 23.96 19.30
CA ASP A 165 -13.63 22.65 19.89
C ASP A 165 -13.80 21.53 18.86
N GLY A 166 -13.93 21.86 17.57
CA GLY A 166 -14.14 20.92 16.47
C GLY A 166 -15.51 20.25 16.53
N ALA A 167 -16.23 20.22 15.42
CA ALA A 167 -17.55 19.57 15.37
C ALA A 167 -17.40 18.16 14.75
N VAL A 168 -17.94 17.16 15.44
CA VAL A 168 -18.11 15.80 14.88
C VAL A 168 -19.59 15.59 14.62
N THR A 169 -19.96 15.45 13.36
CA THR A 169 -21.35 15.33 12.92
C THR A 169 -21.58 13.96 12.27
N PRO A 170 -22.63 13.21 12.66
CA PRO A 170 -22.97 11.97 11.98
C PRO A 170 -23.42 12.24 10.54
N LEU A 171 -22.97 11.39 9.63
CA LEU A 171 -23.38 11.33 8.24
C LEU A 171 -24.15 10.03 7.97
N PRO A 172 -24.93 9.95 6.88
CA PRO A 172 -25.67 8.74 6.54
C PRO A 172 -24.75 7.52 6.41
N VAL A 173 -25.10 6.45 7.13
CA VAL A 173 -24.45 5.14 7.00
C VAL A 173 -25.23 4.32 5.95
N PRO A 174 -24.57 3.68 4.97
CA PRO A 174 -25.25 2.79 4.03
C PRO A 174 -26.05 1.69 4.75
N ALA A 175 -27.22 1.33 4.21
CA ALA A 175 -28.08 0.31 4.79
C ALA A 175 -27.49 -1.11 4.70
N SER A 176 -26.55 -1.33 3.78
CA SER A 176 -25.94 -2.62 3.51
C SER A 176 -24.46 -2.45 3.16
N GLY A 177 -23.70 -3.54 3.31
CA GLY A 177 -22.27 -3.57 3.07
C GLY A 177 -21.45 -3.13 4.27
N TYR A 178 -20.14 -3.27 4.15
CA TYR A 178 -19.19 -2.97 5.20
C TYR A 178 -18.09 -2.04 4.70
N PRO A 179 -17.42 -1.31 5.61
CA PRO A 179 -16.27 -0.50 5.24
C PRO A 179 -15.14 -1.34 4.62
N MET A 180 -14.36 -0.68 3.77
CA MET A 180 -13.06 -1.14 3.29
C MET A 180 -12.20 -1.67 4.45
N MET A 181 -11.44 -2.74 4.20
CA MET A 181 -10.51 -3.27 5.19
C MET A 181 -9.35 -2.30 5.42
N ASN A 182 -9.07 -1.97 6.68
CA ASN A 182 -7.84 -1.26 7.00
C ASN A 182 -6.62 -2.21 6.96
N MET A 183 -5.41 -1.65 6.92
CA MET A 183 -4.18 -2.45 6.80
C MET A 183 -3.93 -3.39 7.99
N ASP A 184 -4.39 -3.01 9.18
CA ASP A 184 -4.21 -3.81 10.40
C ASP A 184 -5.11 -5.06 10.36
N GLU A 185 -6.37 -4.91 9.94
CA GLU A 185 -7.29 -6.03 9.68
C GLU A 185 -6.69 -6.99 8.65
N GLN A 186 -6.27 -6.48 7.49
CA GLN A 186 -5.69 -7.31 6.42
C GLN A 186 -4.49 -8.12 6.93
N THR A 187 -3.58 -7.47 7.67
CA THR A 187 -2.40 -8.13 8.24
C THR A 187 -2.78 -9.18 9.27
N SER A 188 -3.71 -8.87 10.17
CA SER A 188 -4.14 -9.79 11.23
C SER A 188 -4.84 -11.03 10.68
N LEU A 189 -5.65 -10.87 9.63
CA LEU A 189 -6.43 -11.94 9.00
C LEU A 189 -5.55 -12.93 8.23
N CYS A 190 -4.35 -12.54 7.80
CA CYS A 190 -3.33 -13.47 7.28
C CYS A 190 -2.92 -14.54 8.31
N PHE A 191 -3.04 -14.25 9.61
CA PHE A 191 -2.65 -15.17 10.68
C PHE A 191 -3.82 -15.90 11.34
N ALA A 192 -5.06 -15.47 11.10
CA ALA A 192 -6.26 -16.07 11.70
C ALA A 192 -6.37 -17.59 11.48
N PRO A 193 -6.09 -18.15 10.28
CA PRO A 193 -6.17 -19.59 10.04
C PRO A 193 -5.32 -20.44 10.98
N PHE A 194 -4.13 -19.95 11.36
CA PHE A 194 -3.19 -20.72 12.20
C PHE A 194 -3.65 -20.92 13.64
N LYS A 195 -4.72 -20.24 14.08
CA LYS A 195 -5.35 -20.45 15.39
C LYS A 195 -6.24 -21.70 15.43
N ASP A 196 -6.62 -22.23 14.27
CA ASP A 196 -7.51 -23.38 14.18
C ASP A 196 -6.73 -24.71 14.12
N GLU A 197 -7.11 -25.67 14.97
CA GLU A 197 -6.46 -26.97 15.05
C GLU A 197 -6.70 -27.84 13.80
N ALA A 198 -7.88 -27.75 13.20
CA ALA A 198 -8.23 -28.53 12.02
C ALA A 198 -7.45 -28.06 10.78
N PHE A 199 -7.27 -26.74 10.63
CA PHE A 199 -6.39 -26.14 9.63
C PHE A 199 -4.94 -26.60 9.81
N ASN A 200 -4.39 -26.51 11.03
CA ASN A 200 -3.02 -26.95 11.29
C ASN A 200 -2.83 -28.46 11.04
N ALA A 201 -3.80 -29.29 11.43
CA ALA A 201 -3.78 -30.72 11.12
C ALA A 201 -3.83 -30.98 9.61
N SER A 202 -4.54 -30.14 8.85
CA SER A 202 -4.61 -30.20 7.39
C SER A 202 -3.27 -29.91 6.72
N LEU A 203 -2.53 -28.91 7.21
CA LEU A 203 -1.16 -28.61 6.76
C LEU A 203 -0.20 -29.78 7.04
N LEU A 204 -0.27 -30.36 8.26
CA LEU A 204 0.57 -31.49 8.65
C LEU A 204 0.34 -32.71 7.76
N ARG A 205 -0.92 -33.05 7.44
CA ARG A 205 -1.25 -34.15 6.52
C ARG A 205 -0.66 -33.95 5.11
N ARG A 206 -0.52 -32.70 4.68
CA ARG A 206 0.09 -32.32 3.39
C ARG A 206 1.61 -32.23 3.44
N GLY A 207 2.22 -32.45 4.61
CA GLY A 207 3.67 -32.35 4.80
C GLY A 207 4.22 -30.93 4.72
N VAL A 208 3.40 -29.91 4.93
CA VAL A 208 3.81 -28.49 4.89
C VAL A 208 4.04 -27.97 6.30
N ARG A 209 5.18 -27.34 6.55
CA ARG A 209 5.45 -26.66 7.82
C ARG A 209 4.65 -25.36 7.88
N ALA A 210 4.02 -25.06 9.02
CA ALA A 210 3.29 -23.81 9.21
C ALA A 210 4.16 -22.55 8.97
N SER A 211 5.48 -22.63 9.24
CA SER A 211 6.45 -21.57 8.96
C SER A 211 6.65 -21.29 7.46
N ASP A 212 6.24 -22.20 6.59
CA ASP A 212 6.35 -22.09 5.14
C ASP A 212 4.96 -21.93 4.49
N VAL A 213 4.01 -21.35 5.23
CA VAL A 213 2.66 -21.05 4.74
C VAL A 213 2.39 -19.56 4.86
N ALA A 214 1.91 -18.97 3.77
CA ALA A 214 1.35 -17.63 3.75
C ALA A 214 -0.14 -17.73 3.39
N CYS A 215 -1.01 -17.09 4.17
CA CYS A 215 -2.44 -17.03 3.90
C CYS A 215 -2.85 -15.61 3.53
N LEU A 216 -3.79 -15.50 2.59
CA LEU A 216 -4.33 -14.22 2.13
C LEU A 216 -5.83 -14.15 2.40
N PRO A 217 -6.32 -13.07 3.03
CA PRO A 217 -7.74 -12.81 3.19
C PRO A 217 -8.35 -12.31 1.87
N ILE A 218 -9.34 -13.04 1.37
CA ILE A 218 -10.03 -12.79 0.11
C ILE A 218 -11.49 -12.46 0.41
N SER A 219 -11.92 -11.27 0.00
CA SER A 219 -13.31 -10.83 0.07
C SER A 219 -14.22 -11.84 -0.63
N LEU A 220 -15.40 -12.08 -0.05
CA LEU A 220 -16.32 -13.11 -0.55
C LEU A 220 -17.52 -12.55 -1.31
N GLY A 221 -17.61 -11.23 -1.52
CA GLY A 221 -18.83 -10.62 -2.05
C GLY A 221 -20.08 -10.94 -1.21
N TRP A 222 -21.18 -11.26 -1.88
CA TRP A 222 -22.46 -11.62 -1.25
C TRP A 222 -23.15 -12.73 -2.04
N TYR A 223 -23.49 -13.84 -1.38
CA TYR A 223 -24.13 -15.01 -1.99
C TYR A 223 -25.46 -15.41 -1.34
N GLY A 224 -26.07 -14.50 -0.59
CA GLY A 224 -27.41 -14.66 -0.03
C GLY A 224 -27.51 -14.34 1.46
N PRO A 225 -28.71 -14.48 2.03
CA PRO A 225 -29.02 -13.98 3.37
C PRO A 225 -28.35 -14.74 4.52
N ALA A 226 -27.79 -15.94 4.27
CA ALA A 226 -27.07 -16.70 5.29
C ALA A 226 -25.76 -16.02 5.74
N GLU A 227 -25.21 -15.13 4.92
CA GLU A 227 -23.97 -14.38 5.18
C GLU A 227 -24.24 -12.93 5.62
N GLU A 228 -25.51 -12.53 5.72
CA GLU A 228 -25.88 -11.18 6.15
C GLU A 228 -25.60 -10.94 7.65
N ASN A 229 -25.43 -9.68 8.01
CA ASN A 229 -25.16 -9.21 9.37
C ASN A 229 -23.84 -9.71 9.99
N ARG A 230 -22.92 -10.24 9.17
CA ARG A 230 -21.58 -10.65 9.58
C ARG A 230 -20.52 -10.13 8.62
N ARG A 231 -19.39 -9.67 9.16
CA ARG A 231 -18.20 -9.35 8.35
C ARG A 231 -17.40 -10.61 8.16
N LEU A 232 -17.65 -11.30 7.06
CA LEU A 232 -16.99 -12.56 6.75
C LEU A 232 -15.84 -12.33 5.76
N ILE A 233 -14.84 -13.20 5.82
CA ILE A 233 -13.77 -13.26 4.81
C ILE A 233 -13.31 -14.70 4.63
N LYS A 234 -12.84 -15.04 3.42
CA LYS A 234 -12.27 -16.36 3.15
C LYS A 234 -10.77 -16.25 3.02
N SER A 235 -10.04 -17.03 3.79
CA SER A 235 -8.59 -17.13 3.71
C SER A 235 -8.18 -18.30 2.83
N GLN A 236 -7.23 -18.05 1.93
CA GLN A 236 -6.58 -19.07 1.12
C GLN A 236 -5.07 -19.03 1.31
N CYS A 237 -4.46 -20.20 1.37
CA CYS A 237 -3.09 -20.35 1.80
C CYS A 237 -2.21 -20.96 0.71
N PHE A 238 -0.94 -20.59 0.77
CA PHE A 238 0.07 -20.90 -0.22
C PHE A 238 1.34 -21.38 0.49
N SER A 239 2.08 -22.28 -0.14
CA SER A 239 3.40 -22.66 0.35
C SER A 239 4.45 -21.65 -0.10
N THR A 240 5.27 -21.17 0.84
CA THR A 240 6.41 -20.28 0.57
C THR A 240 7.73 -21.04 0.45
N GLU A 241 7.72 -22.37 0.60
CA GLU A 241 8.95 -23.16 0.61
C GLU A 241 9.63 -23.08 -0.76
N GLY A 242 10.93 -22.76 -0.77
CA GLY A 242 11.77 -22.80 -1.98
C GLY A 242 11.53 -21.70 -3.02
N THR A 243 10.61 -20.76 -2.82
CA THR A 243 10.36 -19.65 -3.77
C THR A 243 9.72 -18.44 -3.11
N ALA A 244 10.06 -17.24 -3.59
CA ALA A 244 9.32 -16.01 -3.21
C ALA A 244 7.96 -15.89 -3.92
N ASN A 245 7.69 -16.69 -4.95
CA ASN A 245 6.44 -16.65 -5.73
C ASN A 245 5.42 -17.66 -5.19
N PHE A 246 4.97 -17.45 -3.96
CA PHE A 246 4.04 -18.37 -3.29
C PHE A 246 2.71 -18.51 -4.03
N TYR A 247 2.29 -17.53 -4.85
CA TYR A 247 1.11 -17.63 -5.72
C TYR A 247 1.15 -18.82 -6.68
N MET A 248 2.35 -19.29 -7.07
CA MET A 248 2.53 -20.49 -7.90
C MET A 248 2.47 -21.80 -7.10
N ARG A 249 2.29 -21.72 -5.78
CA ARG A 249 2.24 -22.87 -4.87
C ARG A 249 1.00 -22.86 -3.97
N PRO A 250 -0.23 -22.76 -4.54
CA PRO A 250 -1.45 -22.79 -3.75
C PRO A 250 -1.62 -24.12 -3.00
N ILE A 251 -2.20 -24.05 -1.81
CA ILE A 251 -2.71 -25.22 -1.08
C ILE A 251 -4.17 -25.39 -1.47
N GLU A 252 -4.38 -25.98 -2.65
CA GLU A 252 -5.70 -26.05 -3.27
C GLU A 252 -6.73 -26.86 -2.47
N GLY A 253 -7.99 -26.45 -2.60
CA GLY A 253 -9.14 -27.04 -1.91
C GLY A 253 -9.08 -26.96 -0.38
N LEU A 254 -8.27 -26.06 0.19
CA LEU A 254 -8.30 -25.68 1.59
C LEU A 254 -8.71 -24.21 1.71
N THR A 255 -9.93 -23.97 2.21
CA THR A 255 -10.48 -22.61 2.39
C THR A 255 -10.93 -22.43 3.84
N VAL A 256 -10.60 -21.28 4.43
CA VAL A 256 -10.94 -20.97 5.82
C VAL A 256 -11.88 -19.78 5.87
N LEU A 257 -13.09 -19.95 6.41
CA LEU A 257 -14.03 -18.86 6.64
C LEU A 257 -13.74 -18.23 8.01
N VAL A 258 -13.55 -16.91 8.03
CA VAL A 258 -13.17 -16.14 9.21
C VAL A 258 -14.18 -15.02 9.43
N ASP A 259 -14.56 -14.80 10.69
CA ASP A 259 -15.30 -13.61 11.12
C ASP A 259 -14.29 -12.47 11.38
N MET A 260 -14.41 -11.37 10.65
CA MET A 260 -13.42 -10.29 10.67
C MET A 260 -13.46 -9.45 11.94
N ASP A 261 -14.63 -9.33 12.59
CA ASP A 261 -14.76 -8.50 13.80
C ASP A 261 -14.19 -9.22 15.03
N THR A 262 -14.30 -10.55 15.08
CA THR A 262 -13.78 -11.38 16.19
C THR A 262 -12.42 -12.02 15.87
N ALA A 263 -12.02 -12.04 14.60
CA ALA A 263 -10.87 -12.79 14.08
C ALA A 263 -10.90 -14.30 14.41
N GLU A 264 -12.11 -14.86 14.54
CA GLU A 264 -12.36 -16.28 14.79
C GLU A 264 -12.56 -17.07 13.50
N VAL A 265 -12.00 -18.28 13.46
CA VAL A 265 -12.26 -19.24 12.38
C VAL A 265 -13.61 -19.89 12.61
N LEU A 266 -14.50 -19.76 11.62
CA LEU A 266 -15.86 -20.29 11.69
C LEU A 266 -15.99 -21.65 11.04
N HIS A 267 -15.24 -21.87 9.96
CA HIS A 267 -15.30 -23.08 9.17
C HIS A 267 -14.02 -23.30 8.39
N VAL A 268 -13.55 -24.54 8.36
CA VAL A 268 -12.45 -25.00 7.50
C VAL A 268 -13.01 -26.00 6.49
N SER A 269 -12.99 -25.63 5.21
CA SER A 269 -13.34 -26.53 4.11
C SER A 269 -12.06 -27.13 3.54
N ASP A 270 -11.85 -28.44 3.77
CA ASP A 270 -10.71 -29.23 3.27
C ASP A 270 -11.20 -30.28 2.26
N ARG A 271 -11.45 -29.83 1.02
CA ARG A 271 -11.91 -30.67 -0.10
C ARG A 271 -10.80 -31.02 -1.10
N GLY A 272 -9.59 -30.50 -0.88
CA GLY A 272 -8.44 -30.67 -1.78
C GLY A 272 -7.34 -31.57 -1.24
N ALA A 273 -7.59 -32.45 -0.26
CA ALA A 273 -6.55 -33.24 0.39
C ALA A 273 -5.68 -34.10 -0.58
N GLY A 274 -6.23 -34.48 -1.75
CA GLY A 274 -5.50 -35.21 -2.79
C GLY A 274 -4.83 -34.33 -3.86
N ILE A 275 -4.99 -33.01 -3.81
CA ILE A 275 -4.41 -32.09 -4.80
C ILE A 275 -2.95 -31.81 -4.41
N PRO A 276 -1.96 -32.14 -5.25
CA PRO A 276 -0.56 -31.89 -4.94
C PRO A 276 -0.26 -30.39 -4.97
N ILE A 277 0.59 -29.94 -4.05
CA ILE A 277 1.13 -28.58 -4.06
C ILE A 277 2.15 -28.49 -5.20
N PRO A 278 2.03 -27.52 -6.14
CA PRO A 278 2.99 -27.38 -7.23
C PRO A 278 4.44 -27.21 -6.76
N ALA A 279 5.38 -27.64 -7.60
CA ALA A 279 6.81 -27.53 -7.31
C ALA A 279 7.28 -26.06 -7.31
N ALA A 280 8.27 -25.74 -6.46
CA ALA A 280 8.85 -24.40 -6.40
C ALA A 280 9.82 -24.09 -7.55
N ALA A 281 10.32 -25.12 -8.25
CA ALA A 281 11.32 -24.98 -9.29
C ALA A 281 10.85 -24.05 -10.41
N ASN A 282 11.73 -23.14 -10.84
CA ASN A 282 11.50 -22.18 -11.93
C ASN A 282 10.33 -21.20 -11.68
N THR A 283 9.97 -20.92 -10.42
CA THR A 283 8.89 -19.98 -10.08
C THR A 283 9.38 -18.64 -9.53
N ASP A 284 10.62 -18.56 -9.04
CA ASP A 284 11.15 -17.35 -8.39
C ASP A 284 11.46 -16.26 -9.42
N TYR A 285 10.97 -15.04 -9.16
CA TYR A 285 11.13 -13.90 -10.06
C TYR A 285 12.32 -13.00 -9.68
N ARG A 286 13.00 -13.27 -8.57
CA ARG A 286 14.13 -12.45 -8.12
C ARG A 286 15.36 -12.79 -8.96
N HIS A 287 15.99 -11.75 -9.49
CA HIS A 287 17.23 -11.88 -10.23
C HIS A 287 18.29 -12.62 -9.39
N GLY A 288 18.94 -13.64 -9.97
CA GLY A 288 19.95 -14.47 -9.31
C GLY A 288 19.43 -15.68 -8.53
N HIS A 289 18.10 -15.86 -8.39
CA HIS A 289 17.50 -17.03 -7.71
C HIS A 289 16.98 -18.11 -8.66
N SER A 290 16.69 -17.77 -9.92
CA SER A 290 16.20 -18.71 -10.95
C SER A 290 16.98 -18.66 -12.26
N ALA A 291 17.98 -17.78 -12.37
CA ALA A 291 18.87 -17.76 -13.51
C ALA A 291 19.98 -18.80 -13.30
N PRO A 292 20.23 -19.71 -14.26
CA PRO A 292 21.47 -20.46 -14.28
C PRO A 292 22.62 -19.45 -14.26
N THR A 293 23.67 -19.73 -13.50
CA THR A 293 24.92 -18.96 -13.61
C THR A 293 25.36 -18.91 -15.08
N PRO A 294 26.12 -17.89 -15.51
CA PRO A 294 26.63 -17.83 -16.88
C PRO A 294 27.32 -19.13 -17.34
N ALA A 295 27.99 -19.84 -16.41
CA ALA A 295 28.60 -21.15 -16.65
C ALA A 295 27.55 -22.26 -16.90
N GLU A 296 26.47 -22.31 -16.12
CA GLU A 296 25.38 -23.27 -16.30
C GLU A 296 24.56 -22.97 -17.56
N ALA A 297 24.33 -21.70 -17.89
CA ALA A 297 23.67 -21.30 -19.12
C ALA A 297 24.48 -21.70 -20.36
N GLN A 298 25.80 -21.49 -20.32
CA GLN A 298 26.71 -21.88 -21.39
C GLN A 298 26.84 -23.40 -21.54
N ALA A 299 26.85 -24.15 -20.43
CA ALA A 299 26.81 -25.61 -20.43
C ALA A 299 25.47 -26.18 -20.98
N GLN A 300 24.38 -25.43 -20.86
CA GLN A 300 23.05 -25.76 -21.40
C GLN A 300 22.85 -25.26 -22.85
N GLY A 301 23.88 -24.73 -23.51
CA GLY A 301 23.76 -24.19 -24.88
C GLY A 301 22.88 -22.93 -24.98
N ARG A 302 22.58 -22.28 -23.85
CA ARG A 302 21.81 -21.03 -23.81
C ARG A 302 22.75 -19.86 -24.04
N HIS A 303 22.84 -19.41 -25.28
CA HIS A 303 23.43 -18.12 -25.62
C HIS A 303 22.49 -17.03 -25.08
N GLY A 304 22.79 -16.48 -23.89
CA GLY A 304 21.97 -15.45 -23.26
C GLY A 304 21.74 -14.22 -24.16
N TYR A 305 20.92 -13.28 -23.70
CA TYR A 305 20.66 -12.04 -24.43
C TYR A 305 21.90 -11.14 -24.47
N GLN A 306 22.03 -10.31 -25.52
CA GLN A 306 23.02 -9.24 -25.54
C GLN A 306 22.80 -8.32 -24.33
N THR A 307 23.89 -7.91 -23.68
CA THR A 307 23.81 -6.93 -22.59
C THR A 307 23.24 -5.62 -23.14
N VAL A 308 22.05 -5.26 -22.68
CA VAL A 308 21.45 -3.96 -23.01
C VAL A 308 22.30 -2.88 -22.34
N ARG A 309 22.84 -1.96 -23.15
CA ARG A 309 23.45 -0.74 -22.60
C ARG A 309 22.35 0.08 -21.95
N VAL A 310 22.56 0.54 -20.72
CA VAL A 310 21.59 1.37 -20.01
C VAL A 310 21.30 2.62 -20.86
N PRO A 311 20.10 2.79 -21.42
CA PRO A 311 19.76 4.02 -22.12
C PRO A 311 19.68 5.14 -21.07
N SER A 312 20.44 6.22 -21.27
CA SER A 312 20.33 7.41 -20.41
C SER A 312 19.39 8.40 -21.07
N MET A 313 18.22 8.62 -20.45
CA MET A 313 17.37 9.77 -20.75
C MET A 313 17.71 10.85 -19.74
N GLU A 314 18.58 11.78 -20.13
CA GLU A 314 18.87 12.97 -19.34
C GLU A 314 17.90 14.09 -19.77
N PRO A 315 17.23 14.78 -18.84
CA PRO A 315 16.50 15.99 -19.12
C PRO A 315 17.51 17.08 -19.55
N PRO A 316 17.02 18.20 -20.12
CA PRO A 316 17.84 19.37 -20.41
C PRO A 316 18.62 19.84 -19.18
N ALA A 317 19.68 20.63 -19.38
CA ALA A 317 20.55 21.12 -18.30
C ALA A 317 19.80 21.89 -17.18
N GLY A 318 18.59 22.39 -17.44
CA GLY A 318 17.72 23.06 -16.47
C GLY A 318 16.84 22.13 -15.62
N GLY A 319 16.90 20.81 -15.80
CA GLY A 319 16.01 19.84 -15.15
C GLY A 319 14.77 19.51 -15.99
N PRO A 320 13.78 18.80 -15.42
CA PRO A 320 12.54 18.50 -16.13
C PRO A 320 11.77 19.79 -16.44
N GLY A 321 11.03 19.79 -17.55
CA GLY A 321 10.19 20.90 -18.02
C GLY A 321 8.85 21.04 -17.28
N PHE A 322 8.57 20.18 -16.30
CA PHE A 322 7.42 20.33 -15.40
C PHE A 322 7.83 20.92 -14.05
N GLU A 323 6.89 21.63 -13.43
CA GLU A 323 7.01 22.14 -12.07
C GLU A 323 5.96 21.47 -11.16
N LEU A 324 6.36 21.13 -9.94
CA LEU A 324 5.46 20.71 -8.86
C LEU A 324 5.33 21.86 -7.86
N VAL A 325 4.32 22.71 -8.06
CA VAL A 325 4.03 23.88 -7.25
C VAL A 325 3.33 23.45 -5.96
N ASP A 326 3.90 23.84 -4.81
CA ASP A 326 3.34 23.58 -3.48
C ASP A 326 3.00 22.09 -3.24
N GLY A 327 3.77 21.19 -3.86
CA GLY A 327 3.71 19.74 -3.64
C GLY A 327 2.62 18.99 -4.42
N HIS A 328 1.53 19.64 -4.82
CA HIS A 328 0.39 18.95 -5.45
C HIS A 328 -0.11 19.58 -6.76
N THR A 329 0.32 20.80 -7.13
CA THR A 329 -0.08 21.40 -8.42
C THR A 329 0.99 21.18 -9.47
N VAL A 330 0.68 20.44 -10.52
CA VAL A 330 1.58 20.21 -11.63
C VAL A 330 1.36 21.25 -12.73
N ARG A 331 2.45 21.84 -13.23
CA ARG A 331 2.46 22.73 -14.40
C ARG A 331 3.41 22.21 -15.46
N TRP A 332 2.92 22.04 -16.68
CA TRP A 332 3.70 21.46 -17.76
C TRP A 332 3.07 21.69 -19.14
N GLY A 333 3.83 22.16 -20.13
CA GLY A 333 3.38 22.21 -21.53
C GLY A 333 2.01 22.90 -21.74
N GLY A 334 1.74 23.99 -21.01
CA GLY A 334 0.44 24.68 -21.00
C GLY A 334 -0.62 24.07 -20.07
N TRP A 335 -0.42 22.85 -19.59
CA TRP A 335 -1.30 22.19 -18.62
C TRP A 335 -1.04 22.66 -17.19
N GLU A 336 -2.13 22.79 -16.43
CA GLU A 336 -2.09 22.86 -14.98
C GLU A 336 -3.15 21.91 -14.39
N PHE A 337 -2.80 21.17 -13.36
CA PHE A 337 -3.74 20.34 -12.60
C PHE A 337 -3.25 20.09 -11.17
N HIS A 338 -4.18 19.74 -10.30
CA HIS A 338 -3.91 19.25 -8.95
C HIS A 338 -3.84 17.72 -8.96
N LEU A 339 -2.82 17.18 -8.32
CA LEU A 339 -2.53 15.75 -8.24
C LEU A 339 -2.38 15.38 -6.77
N LYS A 340 -3.14 14.38 -6.31
CA LYS A 340 -3.00 13.89 -4.93
C LYS A 340 -3.06 12.37 -4.81
N PRO A 341 -2.39 11.80 -3.80
CA PRO A 341 -2.66 10.45 -3.36
C PRO A 341 -4.00 10.36 -2.62
N ASP A 342 -4.62 9.19 -2.69
CA ASP A 342 -5.91 8.88 -2.08
C ASP A 342 -5.94 7.43 -1.58
N ALA A 343 -6.43 7.18 -0.36
CA ALA A 343 -6.39 5.86 0.25
C ALA A 343 -7.23 4.82 -0.51
N ARG A 344 -8.38 5.24 -1.05
CA ARG A 344 -9.31 4.37 -1.77
C ARG A 344 -8.99 4.30 -3.26
N ALA A 345 -8.83 5.45 -3.91
CA ALA A 345 -8.68 5.56 -5.37
C ALA A 345 -7.21 5.45 -5.83
N GLY A 346 -6.25 5.51 -4.90
CA GLY A 346 -4.81 5.55 -5.21
C GLY A 346 -4.35 6.95 -5.60
N MET A 347 -4.80 7.43 -6.76
CA MET A 347 -4.41 8.72 -7.30
C MET A 347 -5.63 9.47 -7.85
N VAL A 348 -5.69 10.77 -7.59
CA VAL A 348 -6.74 11.65 -8.08
C VAL A 348 -6.12 12.84 -8.80
N VAL A 349 -6.57 13.08 -10.03
CA VAL A 349 -6.24 14.28 -10.82
C VAL A 349 -7.45 15.20 -10.80
N SER A 350 -7.25 16.46 -10.42
CA SER A 350 -8.31 17.47 -10.31
C SER A 350 -7.92 18.77 -11.02
N ARG A 351 -8.92 19.56 -11.42
CA ARG A 351 -8.75 20.89 -12.03
C ARG A 351 -7.78 20.90 -13.23
N ALA A 352 -7.84 19.86 -14.06
CA ALA A 352 -7.08 19.83 -15.30
C ALA A 352 -7.58 20.90 -16.27
N ARG A 353 -6.68 21.82 -16.59
CA ARG A 353 -6.87 22.94 -17.51
C ARG A 353 -5.67 23.06 -18.41
N VAL A 354 -5.90 23.55 -19.63
CA VAL A 354 -4.86 23.78 -20.64
C VAL A 354 -4.87 25.24 -21.04
N GLN A 355 -3.69 25.83 -21.20
CA GLN A 355 -3.53 27.18 -21.73
C GLN A 355 -3.83 27.17 -23.23
N ASP A 356 -4.75 28.02 -23.66
CA ASP A 356 -5.05 28.25 -25.06
C ASP A 356 -3.93 29.15 -25.66
N PRO A 357 -3.16 28.67 -26.65
CA PRO A 357 -2.01 29.41 -27.15
C PRO A 357 -2.39 30.70 -27.90
N ALA A 358 -3.60 30.79 -28.45
CA ALA A 358 -4.05 31.97 -29.19
C ALA A 358 -4.46 33.12 -28.26
N THR A 359 -5.03 32.80 -27.09
CA THR A 359 -5.55 33.80 -26.15
C THR A 359 -4.70 33.96 -24.89
N GLY A 360 -3.89 32.94 -24.56
CA GLY A 360 -3.16 32.83 -23.30
C GLY A 360 -4.04 32.43 -22.11
N GLU A 361 -5.36 32.28 -22.29
CA GLU A 361 -6.30 31.94 -21.22
C GLU A 361 -6.30 30.43 -20.92
N HIS A 362 -6.53 30.05 -19.65
CA HIS A 362 -6.70 28.64 -19.30
C HIS A 362 -8.14 28.18 -19.51
N ARG A 363 -8.29 27.06 -20.23
CA ARG A 363 -9.58 26.39 -20.49
C ARG A 363 -9.69 25.12 -19.66
N ASP A 364 -10.79 25.00 -18.92
CA ASP A 364 -11.10 23.79 -18.12
C ASP A 364 -11.31 22.57 -19.04
N VAL A 365 -10.68 21.44 -18.72
CA VAL A 365 -10.84 20.16 -19.45
C VAL A 365 -11.52 19.11 -18.58
N MET A 366 -11.00 18.87 -17.37
CA MET A 366 -11.55 17.88 -16.45
C MET A 366 -11.48 18.39 -15.01
N TYR A 367 -12.60 18.34 -14.29
CA TYR A 367 -12.64 18.76 -12.89
C TYR A 367 -12.02 17.74 -11.94
N LYS A 368 -12.32 16.45 -12.10
CA LYS A 368 -11.81 15.35 -11.27
C LYS A 368 -11.84 14.05 -12.05
N GLY A 369 -10.76 13.29 -12.02
CA GLY A 369 -10.61 11.96 -12.62
C GLY A 369 -9.83 11.03 -11.70
N MET A 370 -10.31 9.79 -11.59
CA MET A 370 -9.73 8.74 -10.74
C MET A 370 -10.22 7.35 -11.17
N ALA A 371 -9.49 6.30 -10.81
CA ALA A 371 -9.98 4.93 -10.89
C ALA A 371 -10.98 4.70 -9.74
N SER A 372 -12.28 4.81 -10.02
CA SER A 372 -13.31 4.76 -8.96
C SER A 372 -13.49 3.38 -8.35
N GLU A 373 -13.31 2.32 -9.15
CA GLU A 373 -13.47 0.94 -8.71
C GLU A 373 -12.83 -0.02 -9.73
N LEU A 374 -12.45 -1.22 -9.27
CA LEU A 374 -12.13 -2.37 -10.11
C LEU A 374 -13.08 -3.52 -9.83
N PHE A 375 -13.28 -4.39 -10.83
CA PHE A 375 -14.03 -5.62 -10.65
C PHE A 375 -13.27 -6.76 -11.34
N VAL A 376 -12.78 -7.73 -10.56
CA VAL A 376 -11.94 -8.83 -11.05
C VAL A 376 -12.60 -10.19 -10.78
N PRO A 377 -13.61 -10.59 -11.57
CA PRO A 377 -14.31 -11.85 -11.41
C PRO A 377 -13.52 -13.02 -11.98
N TYR A 378 -13.22 -14.01 -11.13
CA TYR A 378 -12.76 -15.32 -11.58
C TYR A 378 -13.94 -16.15 -12.11
N MET A 379 -13.64 -17.04 -13.05
CA MET A 379 -14.65 -17.80 -13.80
C MET A 379 -14.76 -19.27 -13.38
N ASP A 380 -14.20 -19.63 -12.22
CA ASP A 380 -14.30 -20.98 -11.67
C ASP A 380 -15.45 -21.03 -10.65
N PRO A 381 -16.54 -21.78 -10.92
CA PRO A 381 -17.71 -21.85 -10.04
C PRO A 381 -17.53 -22.80 -8.86
N THR A 382 -16.38 -23.46 -8.70
CA THR A 382 -16.14 -24.37 -7.59
C THR A 382 -16.01 -23.63 -6.27
N GLU A 383 -16.22 -24.34 -5.16
CA GLU A 383 -16.24 -23.77 -3.81
C GLU A 383 -14.97 -22.97 -3.44
N ALA A 384 -13.82 -23.37 -3.97
CA ALA A 384 -12.55 -22.71 -3.73
C ALA A 384 -12.37 -21.40 -4.54
N TRP A 385 -13.25 -21.09 -5.50
CA TRP A 385 -13.03 -19.97 -6.43
C TRP A 385 -14.25 -19.10 -6.68
N TYR A 386 -15.48 -19.62 -6.50
CA TYR A 386 -16.71 -18.94 -6.91
C TYR A 386 -16.86 -17.51 -6.38
N PHE A 387 -16.30 -17.24 -5.20
CA PHE A 387 -16.41 -15.99 -4.46
C PHE A 387 -15.34 -14.95 -4.81
N LYS A 388 -14.35 -15.32 -5.65
CA LYS A 388 -13.23 -14.43 -6.01
C LYS A 388 -13.68 -13.44 -7.07
N THR A 389 -14.36 -12.39 -6.62
CA THR A 389 -14.86 -11.31 -7.49
C THR A 389 -14.46 -9.96 -6.91
N TYR A 390 -13.15 -9.73 -6.78
CA TYR A 390 -12.57 -8.60 -6.08
C TYR A 390 -13.18 -7.27 -6.55
N MET A 391 -13.47 -6.41 -5.57
CA MET A 391 -13.70 -4.98 -5.77
C MET A 391 -12.58 -4.21 -5.11
N ASP A 392 -11.40 -4.18 -5.76
CA ASP A 392 -10.13 -3.84 -5.12
C ASP A 392 -10.12 -2.46 -4.44
N ALA A 393 -10.71 -1.43 -5.07
CA ALA A 393 -10.69 -0.09 -4.48
C ALA A 393 -11.63 -0.01 -3.27
N GLY A 394 -12.83 -0.57 -3.36
CA GLY A 394 -13.83 -0.55 -2.29
C GLY A 394 -13.52 -1.50 -1.12
N GLU A 395 -12.86 -2.64 -1.37
CA GLU A 395 -12.63 -3.67 -0.36
C GLU A 395 -11.26 -3.57 0.30
N TYR A 396 -10.22 -3.18 -0.46
CA TYR A 396 -8.82 -3.18 0.01
C TYR A 396 -8.14 -1.81 -0.02
N GLY A 397 -8.64 -0.88 -0.84
CA GLY A 397 -8.11 0.46 -1.04
C GLY A 397 -6.89 0.49 -1.95
N PHE A 398 -7.03 1.04 -3.15
CA PHE A 398 -5.90 1.13 -4.10
C PHE A 398 -4.71 1.89 -3.54
N GLY A 399 -4.95 2.98 -2.82
CA GLY A 399 -3.87 3.73 -2.19
C GLY A 399 -3.25 3.00 -1.02
N LEU A 400 -4.07 2.32 -0.21
CA LEU A 400 -3.57 1.52 0.90
C LEU A 400 -2.67 0.38 0.44
N GLN A 401 -3.06 -0.29 -0.67
CA GLN A 401 -2.27 -1.34 -1.34
C GLN A 401 -1.10 -0.81 -2.17
N ALA A 402 -0.98 0.51 -2.33
CA ALA A 402 0.11 1.07 -3.10
C ALA A 402 1.45 0.86 -2.39
N MET A 403 2.45 0.41 -3.14
CA MET A 403 3.80 0.18 -2.63
C MET A 403 4.72 1.35 -2.97
N PRO A 404 5.73 1.63 -2.13
CA PRO A 404 6.73 2.63 -2.47
C PRO A 404 7.42 2.29 -3.78
N LEU A 405 7.40 3.24 -4.71
CA LEU A 405 8.07 3.13 -6.00
C LEU A 405 9.58 3.01 -5.80
N VAL A 406 10.19 2.09 -6.55
CA VAL A 406 11.62 1.83 -6.57
C VAL A 406 12.27 2.74 -7.61
N PRO A 407 13.08 3.74 -7.19
CA PRO A 407 13.70 4.66 -8.14
C PRO A 407 14.61 3.93 -9.14
N LEU A 408 14.62 4.40 -10.38
CA LEU A 408 15.32 3.83 -11.54
C LEU A 408 14.78 2.48 -12.05
N ASN A 409 13.92 1.80 -11.28
CA ASN A 409 13.22 0.60 -11.72
C ASN A 409 11.80 0.95 -12.19
N ASP A 410 11.06 1.66 -11.34
CA ASP A 410 9.66 2.00 -11.59
C ASP A 410 9.51 3.38 -12.24
N CYS A 411 10.41 4.30 -11.91
CA CYS A 411 10.41 5.67 -12.46
C CYS A 411 11.84 6.11 -12.84
N PRO A 412 12.01 6.97 -13.87
CA PRO A 412 13.33 7.42 -14.32
C PRO A 412 14.03 8.32 -13.29
N ARG A 413 15.34 8.52 -13.49
CA ARG A 413 16.24 9.24 -12.56
C ARG A 413 15.71 10.60 -12.10
N HIS A 414 15.04 11.33 -12.97
CA HIS A 414 14.64 12.72 -12.75
C HIS A 414 13.18 12.88 -12.35
N ALA A 415 12.51 11.77 -12.03
CA ALA A 415 11.16 11.80 -11.52
C ALA A 415 11.09 12.59 -10.20
N ARG A 416 9.93 13.22 -9.95
CA ARG A 416 9.56 13.78 -8.65
C ARG A 416 8.57 12.84 -7.99
N TYR A 417 8.71 12.60 -6.70
CA TYR A 417 7.84 11.68 -5.98
C TYR A 417 6.92 12.45 -5.03
N LEU A 418 5.69 11.97 -4.90
CA LEU A 418 4.74 12.42 -3.89
C LEU A 418 4.51 11.27 -2.90
N ASP A 419 4.69 11.60 -1.62
CA ASP A 419 4.36 10.73 -0.50
C ASP A 419 2.87 10.89 -0.15
N ALA A 420 2.29 9.88 0.49
CA ALA A 420 0.91 9.92 0.95
C ALA A 420 0.82 9.81 2.47
N VAL A 421 -0.06 10.59 3.09
CA VAL A 421 -0.40 10.47 4.51
C VAL A 421 -1.70 9.67 4.62
N PHE A 422 -1.63 8.53 5.30
CA PHE A 422 -2.77 7.65 5.57
C PHE A 422 -2.96 7.45 7.06
N VAL A 423 -4.02 6.71 7.42
CA VAL A 423 -4.43 6.49 8.81
C VAL A 423 -4.37 5.00 9.16
N ALA A 424 -3.76 4.67 10.31
CA ALA A 424 -3.81 3.33 10.89
C ALA A 424 -5.16 3.09 11.59
N ALA A 425 -5.48 1.84 11.95
CA ALA A 425 -6.79 1.53 12.53
C ALA A 425 -7.05 2.28 13.85
N ASP A 426 -6.01 2.66 14.60
CA ASP A 426 -6.16 3.42 15.85
C ASP A 426 -6.21 4.96 15.69
N GLY A 427 -6.27 5.41 14.44
CA GLY A 427 -6.33 6.81 14.03
C GLY A 427 -4.98 7.50 13.86
N ARG A 428 -3.84 6.83 14.15
CA ARG A 428 -2.51 7.46 14.00
C ARG A 428 -2.15 7.63 12.52
N PRO A 429 -1.58 8.78 12.11
CA PRO A 429 -1.09 8.97 10.76
C PRO A 429 0.15 8.11 10.48
N TYR A 430 0.29 7.65 9.24
CA TYR A 430 1.54 7.08 8.73
C TYR A 430 1.79 7.54 7.30
N VAL A 431 3.06 7.56 6.90
CA VAL A 431 3.49 8.02 5.57
C VAL A 431 3.78 6.82 4.67
N ARG A 432 3.17 6.81 3.48
CA ARG A 432 3.53 5.94 2.36
C ARG A 432 4.46 6.72 1.43
N GLU A 433 5.74 6.41 1.54
CA GLU A 433 6.79 7.03 0.71
C GLU A 433 6.65 6.66 -0.77
N ASN A 434 7.07 7.57 -1.64
CA ASN A 434 7.18 7.38 -3.09
C ASN A 434 5.92 6.74 -3.70
N MET A 435 4.73 7.21 -3.32
CA MET A 435 3.49 6.57 -3.76
C MET A 435 3.17 6.90 -5.22
N ILE A 436 3.40 8.16 -5.62
CA ILE A 436 3.23 8.63 -7.00
C ILE A 436 4.56 9.18 -7.47
N CYS A 437 4.94 8.92 -8.72
CA CYS A 437 6.03 9.65 -9.37
C CYS A 437 5.53 10.44 -10.57
N VAL A 438 6.15 11.59 -10.83
CA VAL A 438 5.93 12.50 -11.95
C VAL A 438 7.20 12.57 -12.78
N PHE A 439 7.13 12.33 -14.08
CA PHE A 439 8.28 12.48 -14.96
C PHE A 439 7.88 12.81 -16.40
N GLU A 440 8.79 13.44 -17.13
CA GLU A 440 8.66 13.57 -18.58
C GLU A 440 9.28 12.37 -19.28
N ARG A 441 8.56 11.87 -20.29
CA ARG A 441 9.05 10.89 -21.24
C ARG A 441 9.13 11.52 -22.63
N TYR A 442 10.18 11.20 -23.37
CA TYR A 442 10.20 11.46 -24.81
C TYR A 442 9.25 10.47 -25.49
N ALA A 443 8.34 10.97 -26.32
CA ALA A 443 7.39 10.15 -27.06
C ALA A 443 8.10 9.13 -27.97
N GLY A 444 9.27 9.50 -28.49
CA GLY A 444 9.95 8.76 -29.55
C GLY A 444 9.34 8.96 -30.94
N ASP A 445 8.14 9.57 -31.00
CA ASP A 445 7.36 9.82 -32.21
C ASP A 445 7.20 11.32 -32.49
N ILE A 446 7.01 11.66 -33.76
CA ILE A 446 6.76 13.03 -34.23
C ILE A 446 5.28 13.36 -33.97
N ALA A 447 5.00 14.46 -33.28
CA ALA A 447 3.63 14.92 -32.98
C ALA A 447 2.73 14.97 -34.22
N TRP A 448 3.24 15.53 -35.32
CA TRP A 448 2.63 15.48 -36.64
C TRP A 448 3.69 15.67 -37.73
N ARG A 449 3.48 15.05 -38.89
CA ARG A 449 4.27 15.32 -40.10
C ARG A 449 3.39 15.29 -41.32
N HIS A 450 3.63 16.20 -42.26
CA HIS A 450 2.99 16.19 -43.56
C HIS A 450 4.06 16.26 -44.65
N SER A 451 3.82 15.60 -45.78
CA SER A 451 4.71 15.63 -46.93
C SER A 451 3.85 15.60 -48.20
N GLU A 452 3.94 16.66 -49.01
CA GLU A 452 3.15 16.82 -50.23
C GLU A 452 4.02 16.48 -51.45
N SER A 453 3.52 15.58 -52.32
CA SER A 453 4.34 14.91 -53.35
C SER A 453 4.52 15.63 -54.69
N PRO A 454 3.59 16.45 -55.22
CA PRO A 454 3.80 17.11 -56.51
C PRO A 454 4.72 18.33 -56.44
N ILE A 455 5.05 18.83 -55.24
CA ILE A 455 5.96 19.97 -55.05
C ILE A 455 7.28 19.48 -54.46
N THR A 456 8.19 19.06 -55.34
CA THR A 456 9.54 18.63 -54.96
C THR A 456 10.48 19.84 -54.79
N GLY A 457 11.29 19.87 -53.73
CA GLY A 457 12.32 20.90 -53.51
C GLY A 457 12.02 21.94 -52.43
N MET A 458 10.90 21.80 -51.70
CA MET A 458 10.68 22.54 -50.45
C MET A 458 11.23 21.76 -49.27
N ASP A 459 11.96 22.44 -48.39
CA ASP A 459 12.50 21.86 -47.15
C ASP A 459 11.34 21.43 -46.25
N VAL A 460 11.19 20.12 -46.02
CA VAL A 460 10.20 19.58 -45.08
C VAL A 460 10.76 19.81 -43.68
N SER A 461 10.29 20.85 -43.01
CA SER A 461 10.60 21.05 -41.60
C SER A 461 9.74 20.10 -40.75
N ALA A 462 10.36 19.06 -40.20
CA ALA A 462 9.83 18.45 -38.99
C ALA A 462 10.07 19.47 -37.88
N ASN A 463 9.03 19.99 -37.23
CA ASN A 463 9.20 21.00 -36.17
C ASN A 463 9.75 20.30 -34.91
N PRO A 464 11.06 20.42 -34.58
CA PRO A 464 11.63 19.81 -33.38
C PRO A 464 11.47 20.74 -32.15
N TYR A 465 11.03 21.99 -32.39
CA TYR A 465 10.88 23.03 -31.37
C TYR A 465 9.53 22.98 -30.67
N ASP A 466 8.55 22.27 -31.23
CA ASP A 466 7.37 21.80 -30.47
C ASP A 466 7.73 20.50 -29.72
N SER A 467 8.73 20.63 -28.84
CA SER A 467 9.20 19.50 -28.02
C SER A 467 8.21 19.11 -26.92
N SER A 468 7.21 19.97 -26.64
CA SER A 468 6.04 19.65 -25.81
C SER A 468 5.15 18.61 -26.45
N ALA A 469 4.85 18.74 -27.75
CA ALA A 469 3.99 17.77 -28.44
C ALA A 469 4.63 16.40 -28.66
N SER A 470 5.97 16.30 -28.53
CA SER A 470 6.71 15.03 -28.57
C SER A 470 7.19 14.55 -27.19
N ARG A 471 6.65 15.11 -26.11
CA ARG A 471 6.88 14.67 -24.73
C ARG A 471 5.55 14.33 -24.08
N PHE A 472 5.57 13.31 -23.23
CA PHE A 472 4.45 12.96 -22.37
C PHE A 472 4.84 13.22 -20.93
N LEU A 473 3.92 13.79 -20.16
CA LEU A 473 4.04 13.81 -18.72
C LEU A 473 3.34 12.58 -18.15
N ASP A 474 4.15 11.68 -17.63
CA ASP A 474 3.71 10.41 -17.10
C ASP A 474 3.66 10.48 -15.57
N PHE A 475 2.59 9.90 -15.03
CA PHE A 475 2.37 9.75 -13.60
C PHE A 475 2.08 8.31 -13.29
N PHE A 476 2.65 7.83 -12.20
CA PHE A 476 2.59 6.41 -11.91
C PHE A 476 2.39 6.13 -10.42
N PRO A 477 1.29 5.46 -10.04
CA PRO A 477 1.16 4.79 -8.76
C PRO A 477 1.50 3.30 -8.89
N CYS A 478 2.31 2.75 -7.98
CA CYS A 478 2.47 1.29 -7.91
C CYS A 478 1.36 0.70 -7.05
N CYS A 479 0.31 0.14 -7.67
CA CYS A 479 -0.70 -0.65 -6.98
C CYS A 479 -0.41 -2.14 -7.18
N LEU A 480 -0.26 -2.89 -6.08
CA LEU A 480 -0.31 -4.35 -6.09
C LEU A 480 -1.74 -4.74 -5.74
N ALA A 481 -2.53 -5.12 -6.75
CA ALA A 481 -3.71 -5.92 -6.48
C ALA A 481 -3.23 -7.36 -6.19
N PRO A 482 -3.92 -8.14 -5.33
CA PRO A 482 -3.56 -9.54 -5.02
C PRO A 482 -3.40 -10.43 -6.26
N THR A 483 -3.96 -9.99 -7.39
CA THR A 483 -4.00 -10.72 -8.67
C THR A 483 -3.39 -9.92 -9.83
N MET A 484 -2.98 -8.67 -9.63
CA MET A 484 -2.38 -7.82 -10.66
C MET A 484 -0.99 -7.32 -10.24
N ARG A 485 0.02 -7.78 -10.98
CA ARG A 485 1.35 -7.16 -10.96
C ARG A 485 1.22 -5.79 -11.61
N VAL A 486 1.20 -4.75 -10.78
CA VAL A 486 1.42 -3.35 -11.16
C VAL A 486 0.37 -2.81 -12.15
N MET A 487 -0.62 -2.08 -11.63
CA MET A 487 -1.54 -1.33 -12.49
C MET A 487 -0.87 -0.03 -12.98
N LEU A 488 -0.52 0.03 -14.27
CA LEU A 488 -0.08 1.24 -14.97
C LEU A 488 -1.31 2.07 -15.36
N LEU A 489 -1.62 3.11 -14.59
CA LEU A 489 -2.56 4.15 -15.02
C LEU A 489 -1.80 5.20 -15.83
N HIS A 490 -1.81 5.05 -17.15
CA HIS A 490 -1.24 6.03 -18.07
C HIS A 490 -2.30 7.09 -18.40
N PHE A 491 -2.06 8.34 -18.03
CA PHE A 491 -2.83 9.48 -18.52
C PHE A 491 -1.97 10.24 -19.53
N PRO A 492 -1.91 9.80 -20.81
CA PRO A 492 -1.18 10.55 -21.82
C PRO A 492 -1.91 11.87 -22.05
N VAL A 493 -1.28 12.97 -21.66
CA VAL A 493 -1.72 14.30 -22.04
C VAL A 493 -1.09 14.62 -23.39
N LEU A 494 -1.86 14.42 -24.47
CA LEU A 494 -1.45 14.83 -25.82
C LEU A 494 -1.60 16.35 -25.96
N VAL A 495 -0.53 17.00 -26.41
CA VAL A 495 -0.58 18.36 -26.94
C VAL A 495 -0.68 18.23 -28.45
N THR A 496 -1.80 18.68 -29.02
CA THR A 496 -1.95 18.87 -30.46
C THR A 496 -2.17 20.37 -30.69
N ASP A 497 -1.18 21.04 -31.25
CA ASP A 497 -1.41 22.35 -31.87
C ASP A 497 -2.13 22.10 -33.21
N GLU A 498 -3.36 22.63 -33.36
CA GLU A 498 -4.04 22.75 -34.66
C GLU A 498 -3.55 23.97 -35.44
#